data_AF-I1ZK27-F1
#
_entry.id   AF-I1ZK27-F1
#
_cell.length_a   1.000
_cell.length_b   1.000
_cell.length_c   1.000
_cell.angle_alpha   90.00
_cell.angle_beta   90.00
_cell.angle_gamma   90.00
#
_symmetry.space_group_name_H-M   'P 1'
#
loop_
_entity.id
_entity.type
_entity.pdbx_description
1 polymer ?
#
loop_
_entity_poly.entity_id
_entity_poly.type
_entity_poly.pdbx_seq_one_letter_code
_entity_poly.pdbx_strand_id
1 'polypeptide(L)'
;MIGPSMLHQYVVLVTFWQCFLTKVTFQTLMEFCIINFKKTRERNGKKMKKSKLIVLIMIVFSLSLGGCSFFNGQSAKKQEMIQIAESQKMKVAIENMLKDIDPEALTPQGKIHSYKILENQLEYNPMGGMNVYLEVNNDEKLTIDTTVHMEDSGEFEAGSYGISAELSRLLRGDEYGK
;
A
#
# COMPACT_ATOMS: atom_id res chain seq x y z
N MET A 1 7.64 -7.98 -18.95
CA MET A 1 7.02 -7.04 -17.99
C MET A 1 5.88 -7.78 -17.32
N ILE A 2 5.97 -8.02 -16.02
CA ILE A 2 4.97 -8.77 -15.24
C ILE A 2 4.00 -7.72 -14.68
N GLY A 3 2.74 -7.71 -15.14
CA GLY A 3 1.76 -6.70 -14.74
C GLY A 3 1.40 -6.77 -13.25
N PRO A 4 0.80 -5.71 -12.66
CA PRO A 4 0.49 -5.61 -11.23
C PRO A 4 -0.41 -6.76 -10.71
N SER A 5 -1.25 -7.35 -11.57
CA SER A 5 -2.05 -8.53 -11.26
C SER A 5 -1.22 -9.79 -10.94
N MET A 6 -0.09 -9.96 -11.63
CA MET A 6 0.80 -11.12 -11.46
C MET A 6 1.66 -10.97 -10.20
N LEU A 7 2.02 -9.74 -9.82
CA LEU A 7 2.68 -9.45 -8.54
C LEU A 7 1.74 -9.70 -7.36
N HIS A 8 0.46 -9.36 -7.47
CA HIS A 8 -0.54 -9.66 -6.46
C HIS A 8 -0.71 -11.17 -6.27
N GLN A 9 -0.84 -11.92 -7.37
CA GLN A 9 -0.94 -13.38 -7.31
C GLN A 9 0.33 -14.02 -6.74
N TYR A 10 1.50 -13.45 -7.06
CA TYR A 10 2.77 -13.87 -6.49
C TYR A 10 2.87 -13.57 -4.98
N VAL A 11 2.47 -12.40 -4.51
CA VAL A 11 2.45 -12.06 -3.08
C VAL A 11 1.44 -12.92 -2.32
N VAL A 12 0.26 -13.19 -2.88
CA VAL A 12 -0.71 -14.11 -2.29
C VAL A 12 -0.15 -15.53 -2.23
N LEU A 13 0.49 -16.01 -3.30
CA LEU A 13 1.15 -17.33 -3.32
C LEU A 13 2.31 -17.40 -2.33
N VAL A 14 3.15 -16.38 -2.26
CA VAL A 14 4.29 -16.32 -1.33
C VAL A 14 3.82 -16.22 0.11
N THR A 15 2.80 -15.43 0.43
CA THR A 15 2.25 -15.36 1.79
C THR A 15 1.51 -16.64 2.18
N PHE A 16 0.80 -17.26 1.24
CA PHE A 16 0.17 -18.57 1.46
C PHE A 16 1.22 -19.66 1.67
N TRP A 17 2.30 -19.66 0.88
CA TRP A 17 3.43 -20.58 1.01
C TRP A 17 4.23 -20.31 2.28
N GLN A 18 4.42 -19.06 2.68
CA GLN A 18 5.09 -18.68 3.94
C GLN A 18 4.25 -19.08 5.15
N CYS A 19 2.91 -18.96 5.06
CA CYS A 19 1.96 -19.42 6.06
C CYS A 19 1.91 -20.96 6.13
N PHE A 20 2.03 -21.63 4.98
CA PHE A 20 2.13 -23.10 4.92
C PHE A 20 3.46 -23.60 5.48
N LEU A 21 4.58 -22.99 5.11
CA LEU A 21 5.90 -23.29 5.66
C LEU A 21 5.95 -23.03 7.16
N THR A 22 5.40 -21.92 7.65
CA THR A 22 5.33 -21.65 9.10
C THR A 22 4.42 -22.63 9.82
N LYS A 23 3.32 -23.08 9.22
CA LYS A 23 2.50 -24.18 9.79
C LYS A 23 3.25 -25.51 9.82
N VAL A 24 4.02 -25.84 8.77
CA VAL A 24 4.83 -27.08 8.70
C VAL A 24 6.00 -27.03 9.69
N THR A 25 6.70 -25.89 9.82
CA THR A 25 7.75 -25.73 10.83
C THR A 25 7.18 -25.72 12.25
N PHE A 26 5.99 -25.18 12.46
CA PHE A 26 5.31 -25.23 13.76
C PHE A 26 4.86 -26.65 14.12
N GLN A 27 4.31 -27.40 13.17
CA GLN A 27 3.93 -28.81 13.34
C GLN A 27 5.16 -29.65 13.73
N THR A 28 6.26 -29.50 13.00
CA THR A 28 7.51 -30.24 13.27
C THR A 28 8.18 -29.80 14.58
N LEU A 29 8.17 -28.51 14.92
CA LEU A 29 8.65 -28.00 16.22
C LEU A 29 7.81 -28.52 17.39
N MET A 30 6.49 -28.59 17.23
CA MET A 30 5.59 -29.18 18.23
C MET A 30 5.88 -30.66 18.43
N GLU A 31 6.05 -31.44 17.36
CA GLU A 31 6.44 -32.84 17.45
C GLU A 31 7.82 -33.02 18.13
N PHE A 32 8.80 -32.18 17.77
CA PHE A 32 10.14 -32.23 18.37
C PHE A 32 10.12 -31.85 19.86
N CYS A 33 9.33 -30.84 20.24
CA CYS A 33 9.10 -30.47 21.64
C CYS A 33 8.41 -31.60 22.41
N ILE A 34 7.37 -32.23 21.85
CA ILE A 34 6.68 -33.37 22.47
C ILE A 34 7.64 -34.54 22.69
N ILE A 35 8.47 -34.87 21.69
CA ILE A 35 9.46 -35.95 21.76
C ILE A 35 10.53 -35.66 22.81
N ASN A 36 11.14 -34.47 22.80
CA ASN A 36 12.17 -34.09 23.78
C ASN A 36 11.59 -33.97 25.20
N PHE A 37 10.34 -33.52 25.32
CA PHE A 37 9.63 -33.48 26.59
C PHE A 37 9.38 -34.89 27.14
N LYS A 38 8.93 -35.83 26.31
CA LYS A 38 8.73 -37.25 26.68
C LYS A 38 10.05 -37.91 27.10
N LYS A 39 11.14 -37.67 26.35
CA LYS A 39 12.49 -38.17 26.64
C LYS A 39 13.10 -37.58 27.92
N THR A 40 12.76 -36.34 28.27
CA THR A 40 13.19 -35.68 29.52
C THR A 40 12.38 -36.17 30.72
N ARG A 41 11.10 -36.52 30.53
CA ARG A 41 10.24 -37.13 31.54
C ARG A 41 10.71 -38.53 31.94
N GLU A 42 11.17 -39.34 30.98
CA GLU A 42 11.74 -40.67 31.23
C GLU A 42 13.07 -40.60 31.98
N ARG A 43 13.94 -39.61 31.67
CA ARG A 43 15.22 -39.42 32.36
C ARG A 43 15.09 -38.91 33.80
N ASN A 44 14.10 -38.07 34.09
CA ASN A 44 14.03 -37.37 35.39
C ASN A 44 13.08 -38.00 36.42
N GLY A 45 12.30 -39.04 36.09
CA GLY A 45 11.40 -39.77 37.02
C GLY A 45 10.32 -38.95 37.74
N LYS A 46 10.37 -37.62 37.65
CA LYS A 46 9.54 -36.68 38.42
C LYS A 46 8.25 -36.42 37.64
N LYS A 47 7.13 -36.88 38.19
CA LYS A 47 5.78 -36.54 37.68
C LYS A 47 5.58 -35.03 37.76
N MET A 48 5.69 -34.34 36.64
CA MET A 48 5.24 -32.94 36.55
C MET A 48 3.74 -32.87 36.84
N LYS A 49 3.33 -31.96 37.72
CA LYS A 49 1.91 -31.70 38.02
C LYS A 49 1.20 -31.31 36.72
N LYS A 50 0.07 -31.97 36.39
CA LYS A 50 -0.68 -31.79 35.13
C LYS A 50 -0.93 -30.32 34.76
N SER A 51 -1.10 -29.46 35.77
CA SER A 51 -1.24 -28.00 35.62
C SER A 51 -0.05 -27.31 34.91
N LYS A 52 1.21 -27.69 35.21
CA LYS A 52 2.39 -27.04 34.59
C LYS A 52 2.56 -27.37 33.11
N LEU A 53 2.08 -28.54 32.69
CA LEU A 53 2.11 -28.95 31.27
C LEU A 53 1.06 -28.19 30.44
N ILE A 54 -0.13 -27.99 31.02
CA ILE A 54 -1.22 -27.26 30.38
C ILE A 54 -0.83 -25.79 30.14
N VAL A 55 -0.17 -25.16 31.11
CA VAL A 55 0.30 -23.76 31.00
C VAL A 55 1.35 -23.61 29.89
N LEU A 56 2.27 -24.56 29.75
CA LEU A 56 3.31 -24.50 28.72
C LEU A 56 2.71 -24.61 27.30
N ILE A 57 1.71 -25.48 27.12
CA ILE A 57 1.01 -25.68 25.84
C ILE A 57 0.18 -24.43 25.47
N MET A 58 -0.48 -23.81 26.46
CA MET A 58 -1.25 -22.57 26.28
C MET A 58 -0.37 -21.41 25.78
N ILE A 59 0.84 -21.25 26.31
CA ILE A 59 1.78 -20.19 25.92
C ILE A 59 2.29 -20.39 24.48
N VAL A 60 2.51 -21.64 24.06
CA VAL A 60 2.97 -21.94 22.70
C VAL A 60 1.85 -21.72 21.69
N PHE A 61 0.60 -22.09 22.02
CA PHE A 61 -0.56 -21.86 21.17
C PHE A 61 -0.88 -20.37 20.99
N SER A 62 -0.74 -19.55 22.04
CA SER A 62 -1.02 -18.11 21.94
C SER A 62 -0.03 -17.35 21.05
N LEU A 63 1.23 -17.78 20.96
CA LEU A 63 2.20 -17.20 20.03
C LEU A 63 1.92 -17.57 18.56
N SER A 64 1.32 -18.73 18.28
CA SER A 64 1.03 -19.17 16.90
C SER A 64 -0.18 -18.52 16.25
N LEU A 65 -1.16 -18.08 17.03
CA LEU A 65 -2.41 -17.51 16.52
C LEU A 65 -2.34 -15.98 16.31
N GLY A 66 -1.34 -15.30 16.86
CA GLY A 66 -1.23 -13.83 16.81
C GLY A 66 -0.51 -13.23 15.60
N GLY A 67 0.10 -14.05 14.73
CA GLY A 67 1.09 -13.56 13.74
C GLY A 67 0.58 -13.14 12.36
N CYS A 68 -0.64 -13.52 11.94
CA CYS A 68 -1.07 -13.32 10.54
C CYS A 68 -2.04 -12.15 10.32
N SER A 69 -2.61 -11.55 11.36
CA SER A 69 -3.72 -10.60 11.20
C SER A 69 -3.31 -9.13 11.07
N PHE A 70 -2.07 -8.78 11.44
CA PHE A 70 -1.69 -7.36 11.60
C PHE A 70 -1.28 -6.65 10.30
N PHE A 71 -0.95 -7.37 9.23
CA PHE A 71 -0.49 -6.77 7.96
C PHE A 71 -1.61 -6.51 6.94
N ASN A 72 -2.80 -7.09 7.11
CA ASN A 72 -3.83 -7.03 6.07
C ASN A 72 -4.59 -5.69 6.01
N GLY A 73 -4.85 -5.04 7.14
CA GLY A 73 -5.74 -3.87 7.19
C GLY A 73 -5.19 -2.64 6.45
N GLN A 74 -3.90 -2.34 6.63
CA GLN A 74 -3.27 -1.19 5.98
C GLN A 74 -2.98 -1.46 4.50
N SER A 75 -2.64 -2.70 4.15
CA SER A 75 -2.43 -3.11 2.76
C SER A 75 -3.73 -3.05 1.96
N ALA A 76 -4.86 -3.50 2.52
CA ALA A 76 -6.15 -3.48 1.82
C ALA A 76 -6.61 -2.05 1.48
N LYS A 77 -6.53 -1.13 2.44
CA LYS A 77 -6.87 0.30 2.22
C LYS A 77 -5.99 0.94 1.15
N LYS A 78 -4.69 0.63 1.15
CA LYS A 78 -3.78 1.15 0.12
C LYS A 78 -4.11 0.63 -1.28
N GLN A 79 -4.52 -0.63 -1.40
CA GLN A 79 -4.95 -1.20 -2.67
C GLN A 79 -6.25 -0.59 -3.19
N GLU A 80 -7.19 -0.27 -2.31
CA GLU A 80 -8.42 0.44 -2.66
C GLU A 80 -8.12 1.85 -3.22
N MET A 81 -7.25 2.60 -2.56
CA MET A 81 -6.80 3.92 -3.05
C MET A 81 -6.17 3.84 -4.45
N ILE A 82 -5.31 2.85 -4.68
CA ILE A 82 -4.67 2.65 -5.99
C ILE A 82 -5.71 2.35 -7.07
N GLN A 83 -6.67 1.45 -6.79
CA GLN A 83 -7.75 1.13 -7.74
C GLN A 83 -8.61 2.35 -8.08
N ILE A 84 -8.88 3.21 -7.10
CA ILE A 84 -9.60 4.47 -7.34
C ILE A 84 -8.75 5.44 -8.16
N ALA A 85 -7.45 5.55 -7.86
CA ALA A 85 -6.52 6.42 -8.57
C ALA A 85 -6.36 6.03 -10.04
N GLU A 86 -6.39 4.73 -10.34
CA GLU A 86 -6.35 4.17 -11.70
C GLU A 86 -7.70 4.23 -12.44
N SER A 87 -8.77 4.65 -11.76
CA SER A 87 -10.10 4.68 -12.36
C SER A 87 -10.21 5.73 -13.47
N GLN A 88 -11.03 5.44 -14.48
CA GLN A 88 -11.25 6.36 -15.60
C GLN A 88 -11.86 7.70 -15.16
N LYS A 89 -12.68 7.69 -14.11
CA LYS A 89 -13.28 8.91 -13.57
C LYS A 89 -12.24 9.80 -12.90
N MET A 90 -11.32 9.23 -12.12
CA MET A 90 -10.18 9.96 -11.55
C MET A 90 -9.32 10.56 -12.65
N LYS A 91 -9.04 9.76 -13.70
CA LYS A 91 -8.28 10.21 -14.86
C LYS A 91 -8.90 11.46 -15.49
N VAL A 92 -10.20 11.44 -15.76
CA VAL A 92 -10.91 12.60 -16.33
C VAL A 92 -10.83 13.82 -15.42
N ALA A 93 -11.02 13.65 -14.11
CA ALA A 93 -10.92 14.76 -13.15
C ALA A 93 -9.54 15.43 -13.16
N ILE A 94 -8.48 14.62 -13.14
CA ILE A 94 -7.09 15.11 -13.20
C ILE A 94 -6.81 15.78 -14.55
N GLU A 95 -7.19 15.16 -15.67
CA GLU A 95 -6.94 15.73 -17.00
C GLU A 95 -7.67 17.06 -17.21
N ASN A 96 -8.87 17.23 -16.66
CA ASN A 96 -9.58 18.51 -16.69
C ASN A 96 -8.85 19.58 -15.88
N MET A 97 -8.43 19.26 -14.65
CA MET A 97 -7.63 20.16 -13.83
C MET A 97 -6.31 20.56 -14.51
N LEU A 98 -5.62 19.62 -15.15
CA LEU A 98 -4.40 19.92 -15.89
C LEU A 98 -4.65 20.89 -17.05
N LYS A 99 -5.80 20.79 -17.73
CA LYS A 99 -6.20 21.73 -18.79
C LYS A 99 -6.57 23.11 -18.24
N ASP A 100 -7.07 23.19 -17.02
CA ASP A 100 -7.31 24.48 -16.36
C ASP A 100 -6.00 25.19 -15.98
N ILE A 101 -4.95 24.41 -15.67
CA ILE A 101 -3.60 24.93 -15.39
C ILE A 101 -2.88 25.34 -16.67
N ASP A 102 -2.95 24.51 -17.69
CA ASP A 102 -2.34 24.70 -19.00
C ASP A 102 -3.36 24.29 -20.09
N PRO A 103 -4.00 25.26 -20.78
CA PRO A 103 -5.05 24.97 -21.77
C PRO A 103 -4.65 23.99 -22.87
N GLU A 104 -3.36 23.86 -23.15
CA GLU A 104 -2.80 22.93 -24.15
C GLU A 104 -2.18 21.69 -23.49
N ALA A 105 -2.47 21.41 -22.22
CA ALA A 105 -1.96 20.24 -21.51
C ALA A 105 -2.27 18.93 -22.25
N LEU A 106 -1.31 17.99 -22.15
CA LEU A 106 -1.31 16.67 -22.77
C LEU A 106 -1.28 16.73 -24.31
N THR A 107 -0.83 17.87 -24.86
CA THR A 107 -0.55 18.05 -26.28
C THR A 107 0.91 18.45 -26.49
N PRO A 108 1.45 18.36 -27.73
CA PRO A 108 2.79 18.83 -28.02
C PRO A 108 3.02 20.35 -27.87
N GLN A 109 1.95 21.14 -27.80
CA GLN A 109 2.02 22.61 -27.69
C GLN A 109 2.01 23.08 -26.22
N GLY A 110 1.39 22.29 -25.33
CA GLY A 110 1.36 22.55 -23.91
C GLY A 110 2.71 22.39 -23.23
N LYS A 111 2.83 22.98 -22.06
CA LYS A 111 3.98 22.84 -21.17
C LYS A 111 3.89 21.55 -20.34
N ILE A 112 2.67 21.11 -20.03
CA ILE A 112 2.38 19.83 -19.39
C ILE A 112 2.14 18.81 -20.50
N HIS A 113 3.12 17.95 -20.78
CA HIS A 113 3.06 16.95 -21.85
C HIS A 113 2.57 15.59 -21.34
N SER A 114 2.96 15.22 -20.13
CA SER A 114 2.58 13.96 -19.49
C SER A 114 2.47 14.14 -17.98
N TYR A 115 1.76 13.22 -17.34
CA TYR A 115 1.69 13.17 -15.88
C TYR A 115 1.68 11.72 -15.40
N LYS A 116 2.03 11.54 -14.13
CA LYS A 116 1.99 10.26 -13.43
C LYS A 116 1.47 10.46 -12.02
N ILE A 117 0.49 9.67 -11.61
CA ILE A 117 0.02 9.64 -10.23
C ILE A 117 1.04 8.87 -9.38
N LEU A 118 1.48 9.47 -8.28
CA LEU A 118 2.39 8.85 -7.32
C LEU A 118 1.61 7.98 -6.34
N GLU A 119 1.36 6.72 -6.72
CA GLU A 119 0.62 5.73 -5.92
C GLU A 119 1.15 5.54 -4.50
N ASN A 120 2.44 5.75 -4.29
CA ASN A 120 3.09 5.63 -3.00
C ASN A 120 2.72 6.78 -2.03
N GLN A 121 2.23 7.91 -2.56
CA GLN A 121 1.86 9.12 -1.83
C GLN A 121 0.34 9.35 -1.78
N LEU A 122 -0.47 8.36 -2.18
CA LEU A 122 -1.93 8.42 -2.04
C LEU A 122 -2.33 8.32 -0.57
N GLU A 123 -3.10 9.31 -0.10
CA GLU A 123 -3.57 9.39 1.28
C GLU A 123 -5.01 9.91 1.33
N TYR A 124 -5.85 9.35 2.19
CA TYR A 124 -7.17 9.92 2.45
C TYR A 124 -7.03 11.23 3.23
N ASN A 125 -7.72 12.26 2.77
CA ASN A 125 -7.77 13.54 3.48
C ASN A 125 -8.76 13.42 4.64
N PRO A 126 -8.37 13.70 5.91
CA PRO A 126 -9.28 13.66 7.06
C PRO A 126 -10.51 14.58 6.91
N MET A 127 -10.40 15.62 6.06
CA MET A 127 -11.48 16.54 5.71
C MET A 127 -12.40 16.02 4.59
N GLY A 128 -12.14 14.80 4.09
CA GLY A 128 -12.84 14.18 2.98
C GLY A 128 -12.06 14.25 1.67
N GLY A 129 -12.24 13.25 0.82
CA GLY A 129 -11.50 13.09 -0.43
C GLY A 129 -10.18 12.34 -0.29
N MET A 130 -9.41 12.34 -1.38
CA MET A 130 -8.11 11.68 -1.49
C MET A 130 -7.06 12.68 -1.96
N ASN A 131 -5.98 12.81 -1.21
CA ASN A 131 -4.80 13.55 -1.61
C ASN A 131 -4.07 12.78 -2.71
N VAL A 132 -3.84 13.45 -3.83
CA VAL A 132 -3.20 12.92 -5.01
C VAL A 132 -1.99 13.78 -5.33
N TYR A 133 -0.84 13.13 -5.46
CA TYR A 133 0.40 13.75 -5.92
C TYR A 133 0.71 13.31 -7.34
N LEU A 134 1.03 14.27 -8.18
CA LEU A 134 1.36 14.08 -9.59
C LEU A 134 2.80 14.49 -9.86
N GLU A 135 3.49 13.68 -10.64
CA GLU A 135 4.74 14.03 -11.30
C GLU A 135 4.43 14.40 -12.75
N VAL A 136 4.94 15.54 -13.21
CA VAL A 136 4.69 16.10 -14.55
C VAL A 136 5.93 15.92 -15.42
N ASN A 137 5.72 15.61 -16.70
CA ASN A 137 6.77 15.44 -17.71
C ASN A 137 7.88 14.43 -17.34
N ASN A 138 7.58 13.51 -16.41
CA ASN A 138 8.55 12.58 -15.81
C ASN A 138 9.74 13.27 -15.14
N ASP A 139 9.50 14.45 -14.54
CA ASP A 139 10.49 15.18 -13.75
C ASP A 139 10.00 15.30 -12.30
N GLU A 140 10.75 14.71 -11.38
CA GLU A 140 10.45 14.70 -9.93
C GLU A 140 10.39 16.11 -9.32
N LYS A 141 10.95 17.14 -9.99
CA LYS A 141 10.87 18.54 -9.55
C LYS A 141 9.59 19.22 -9.99
N LEU A 142 8.90 18.68 -10.99
CA LEU A 142 7.67 19.22 -11.55
C LEU A 142 6.48 18.48 -10.94
N THR A 143 6.09 18.89 -9.73
CA THR A 143 4.99 18.24 -9.01
C THR A 143 3.74 19.10 -8.93
N ILE A 144 2.60 18.41 -8.85
CA ILE A 144 1.28 18.98 -8.51
C ILE A 144 0.70 18.14 -7.37
N ASP A 145 0.18 18.79 -6.34
CA ASP A 145 -0.57 18.15 -5.27
C ASP A 145 -2.01 18.67 -5.26
N THR A 146 -2.99 17.81 -5.06
CA THR A 146 -4.40 18.20 -5.00
C THR A 146 -5.19 17.25 -4.10
N THR A 147 -6.35 17.68 -3.63
CA THR A 147 -7.35 16.80 -3.02
C THR A 147 -8.46 16.54 -4.03
N VAL A 148 -8.74 15.29 -4.34
CA VAL A 148 -9.86 14.89 -5.19
C VAL A 148 -11.01 14.41 -4.33
N HIS A 149 -12.18 15.00 -4.51
CA HIS A 149 -13.41 14.67 -3.80
C HIS A 149 -14.29 13.77 -4.68
N MET A 150 -15.03 12.87 -4.03
CA MET A 150 -16.08 12.11 -4.68
C MET A 150 -17.41 12.79 -4.40
N GLU A 151 -18.09 13.23 -5.45
CA GLU A 151 -19.42 13.83 -5.37
C GLU A 151 -20.48 12.74 -5.14
N ASP A 152 -21.67 13.14 -4.67
CA ASP A 152 -22.81 12.24 -4.46
C ASP A 152 -23.26 11.57 -5.78
N SER A 153 -22.95 12.17 -6.93
CA SER A 153 -23.16 11.61 -8.27
C SER A 153 -22.20 10.44 -8.59
N GLY A 154 -21.18 10.23 -7.77
CA GLY A 154 -20.09 9.28 -8.00
C GLY A 154 -19.06 9.77 -9.03
N GLU A 155 -19.10 11.04 -9.41
CA GLU A 155 -18.03 11.71 -10.17
C GLU A 155 -16.93 12.21 -9.23
N PHE A 156 -15.73 12.39 -9.78
CA PHE A 156 -14.60 12.95 -9.05
C PHE A 156 -14.37 14.39 -9.46
N GLU A 157 -14.12 15.25 -8.48
CA GLU A 157 -13.77 16.65 -8.68
C GLU A 157 -12.42 16.94 -8.00
N ALA A 158 -11.47 17.48 -8.77
CA ALA A 158 -10.22 17.96 -8.22
C ALA A 158 -10.46 19.31 -7.55
N GLY A 159 -10.11 19.41 -6.27
CA GLY A 159 -10.20 20.66 -5.51
C GLY A 159 -9.02 21.59 -5.78
N SER A 160 -8.68 22.39 -4.77
CA SER A 160 -7.51 23.26 -4.83
C SER A 160 -6.24 22.44 -5.09
N TYR A 161 -5.33 23.00 -5.90
CA TYR A 161 -4.05 22.37 -6.23
C TYR A 161 -2.87 23.26 -5.81
N GLY A 162 -1.80 22.61 -5.36
CA GLY A 162 -0.47 23.17 -5.21
C GLY A 162 0.40 22.78 -6.40
N ILE A 163 1.29 23.68 -6.83
CA ILE A 163 2.31 23.38 -7.85
C ILE A 163 3.69 23.69 -7.30
N SER A 164 4.67 22.85 -7.65
CA SER A 164 6.07 23.09 -7.35
C SER A 164 6.58 24.43 -7.92
N ALA A 165 7.59 25.00 -7.28
CA ALA A 165 8.20 26.25 -7.75
C ALA A 165 8.78 26.14 -9.16
N GLU A 166 9.38 24.99 -9.50
CA GLU A 166 9.93 24.74 -10.84
C GLU A 166 8.82 24.60 -11.89
N LEU A 167 7.72 23.92 -11.57
CA LEU A 167 6.55 23.87 -12.46
C LEU A 167 5.92 25.27 -12.64
N SER A 168 5.84 26.06 -11.58
CA SER A 168 5.35 27.44 -11.68
C SER A 168 6.21 28.31 -12.61
N ARG A 169 7.54 28.15 -12.56
CA ARG A 169 8.47 28.83 -13.48
C ARG A 169 8.28 28.38 -14.92
N LEU A 170 8.22 27.06 -15.14
CA LEU A 170 7.95 26.49 -16.46
C LEU A 170 6.64 27.06 -17.05
N LEU A 171 5.56 27.05 -16.26
CA LEU A 171 4.24 27.55 -16.64
C LEU A 171 4.21 29.05 -16.90
N ARG A 172 5.00 29.85 -16.18
CA ARG A 172 5.15 31.29 -16.44
C ARG A 172 5.97 31.59 -17.70
N GLY A 173 6.82 30.64 -18.12
CA GLY A 173 7.81 30.86 -19.17
C GLY A 173 8.94 31.71 -18.60
N ASP A 174 10.18 31.26 -18.72
CA ASP A 174 11.36 31.84 -18.08
C ASP A 174 11.65 33.32 -18.47
N GLU A 175 10.86 34.28 -18.00
CA GLU A 175 11.11 35.72 -18.07
C GLU A 175 11.82 36.26 -16.80
N TYR A 176 12.68 35.46 -16.18
CA TYR A 176 13.62 35.96 -15.16
C TYR A 176 15.01 35.41 -15.45
N GLY A 177 15.63 35.93 -16.52
CA GLY A 177 16.98 35.57 -16.93
C GLY A 177 17.43 36.18 -18.25
N LYS A 178 17.29 37.50 -18.42
CA LYS A 178 18.08 38.29 -19.39
C LYS A 178 18.66 39.50 -18.67
#